data_AF-A0A820CB48-F1
#
_entry.id   AF-A0A820CB48-F1
#
_cell.length_a   1.000
_cell.length_b   1.000
_cell.length_c   1.000
_cell.angle_alpha   90.00
_cell.angle_beta   90.00
_cell.angle_gamma   90.00
#
_symmetry.space_group_name_H-M   'P 1'
#
loop_
_entity.id
_entity.type
_entity.pdbx_description
1 polymer ?
#
loop_
_entity_poly.entity_id
_entity_poly.type
_entity_poly.pdbx_seq_one_letter_code
_entity_poly.pdbx_strand_id
1 'polypeptide(L)' 'LAKVEQKLTDVQLQYLRQYYTVNPFSNVTEVREIGKQWNSDSFDFNVNLRKWFSGRRMADQEIVQRPR' A
#
# COMPACT_ATOMS: atom_id res chain seq x y z
N LEU A 1 -4.03 8.66 2.93
CA LEU A 1 -3.35 8.14 1.72
C LEU A 1 -2.26 9.09 1.22
N ALA A 2 -2.59 10.36 0.93
CA ALA A 2 -1.65 11.34 0.36
C ALA A 2 -0.26 11.46 1.03
N LYS A 3 -0.17 11.43 2.37
CA LYS A 3 1.13 11.53 3.09
C LYS A 3 2.06 10.33 2.89
N VAL A 4 1.49 9.14 2.62
CA VAL A 4 2.29 7.94 2.34
C VAL A 4 2.69 7.92 0.87
N GLU A 5 1.78 8.32 -0.02
CA GLU A 5 2.06 8.39 -1.46
C GLU A 5 3.15 9.40 -1.80
N GLN A 6 3.28 10.50 -1.05
CA GLN A 6 4.37 11.47 -1.20
C GLN A 6 5.78 10.93 -0.88
N LYS A 7 5.89 9.80 -0.15
CA LYS A 7 7.18 9.18 0.19
C LYS A 7 7.58 8.06 -0.78
N LEU A 8 6.70 7.73 -1.72
CA LEU A 8 6.89 6.67 -2.69
C LEU A 8 7.11 7.30 -4.07
N THR A 9 7.96 6.68 -4.88
CA THR A 9 8.12 7.10 -6.28
C THR A 9 6.90 6.67 -7.10
N ASP A 10 6.68 7.30 -8.25
CA ASP A 10 5.57 6.92 -9.15
C ASP A 10 5.64 5.45 -9.57
N VAL A 11 6.85 4.92 -9.78
CA VAL A 11 7.08 3.50 -10.10
C VAL A 11 6.67 2.60 -8.94
N GLN A 12 7.02 2.97 -7.71
CA GLN A 12 6.64 2.24 -6.50
C GLN A 12 5.12 2.26 -6.28
N LEU A 13 4.48 3.41 -6.54
CA LEU A 13 3.02 3.56 -6.48
C LEU A 13 2.32 2.70 -7.53
N GLN A 14 2.83 2.68 -8.77
CA GLN A 14 2.29 1.84 -9.83
C GLN A 14 2.40 0.36 -9.47
N TYR A 15 3.56 -0.07 -8.96
CA TYR A 15 3.75 -1.44 -8.48
C TYR A 15 2.76 -1.79 -7.36
N LEU A 16 2.60 -0.93 -6.35
CA LEU A 16 1.66 -1.18 -5.25
C LEU A 16 0.22 -1.27 -5.73
N ARG A 17 -0.18 -0.45 -6.71
CA ARG A 17 -1.52 -0.53 -7.32
C ARG A 17 -1.72 -1.85 -8.04
N GLN A 18 -0.76 -2.30 -8.84
CA GLN A 18 -0.81 -3.60 -9.51
C GLN A 18 -0.85 -4.74 -8.48
N TYR A 19 0.04 -4.72 -7.50
CA TYR A 19 0.08 -5.70 -6.41
C TYR A 19 -1.26 -5.77 -5.68
N TYR A 20 -1.85 -4.62 -5.34
CA TYR A 20 -3.14 -4.53 -4.65
C TYR A 20 -4.29 -5.15 -5.43
N THR A 21 -4.29 -5.09 -6.77
CA THR A 21 -5.35 -5.72 -7.58
C THR A 21 -5.34 -7.25 -7.47
N VAL A 22 -4.17 -7.85 -7.21
CA VAL A 22 -4.01 -9.29 -7.06
C VAL A 22 -4.12 -9.71 -5.59
N ASN A 23 -3.53 -8.93 -4.68
CA ASN A 23 -3.54 -9.17 -3.25
C ASN A 23 -3.83 -7.88 -2.45
N PRO A 24 -5.11 -7.60 -2.14
CA PRO A 24 -5.50 -6.44 -1.34
C PRO A 24 -5.24 -6.62 0.17
N PHE A 25 -4.95 -7.84 0.62
CA PHE A 25 -4.73 -8.20 2.03
C PHE A 25 -3.29 -8.63 2.30
N SER A 26 -2.34 -7.81 1.87
CA SER A 26 -0.92 -8.05 2.10
C SER A 26 -0.60 -8.27 3.58
N ASN A 27 0.07 -9.36 3.88
CA ASN A 27 0.53 -9.71 5.22
C ASN A 27 1.89 -9.07 5.55
N VAL A 28 2.35 -9.26 6.79
CA VAL A 28 3.59 -8.67 7.30
C VAL A 28 4.82 -9.09 6.48
N THR A 29 4.85 -10.35 6.06
CA THR A 29 5.96 -10.94 5.31
C THR A 29 6.03 -10.33 3.92
N GLU A 30 4.89 -10.23 3.23
CA GLU A 30 4.81 -9.65 1.88
C GLU A 30 5.22 -8.17 1.86
N VAL A 31 4.76 -7.38 2.85
CA VAL A 31 5.17 -5.98 2.99
C VAL A 31 6.68 -5.86 3.18
N ARG A 32 7.27 -6.79 3.95
CA ARG A 32 8.71 -6.83 4.19
C ARG A 32 9.49 -7.24 2.95
N GLU A 33 8.97 -8.17 2.15
CA GLU A 33 9.58 -8.57 0.87
C GLU A 33 9.60 -7.40 -0.12
N ILE A 34 8.52 -6.61 -0.20
CA ILE A 34 8.50 -5.38 -1.01
C ILE A 34 9.56 -4.38 -0.50
N GLY A 35 9.67 -4.21 0.82
CA GLY A 35 10.70 -3.38 1.44
C GLY A 35 12.12 -3.83 1.10
N LYS A 36 12.40 -5.13 1.15
CA LYS A 36 13.68 -5.71 0.73
C LYS A 36 13.95 -5.49 -0.75
N GLN A 37 12.95 -5.68 -1.62
CA GLN A 37 13.07 -5.49 -3.06
C GLN A 37 13.48 -4.05 -3.41
N TRP A 38 13.03 -3.08 -2.62
CA TRP A 38 13.38 -1.66 -2.83
C TRP A 38 14.55 -1.19 -1.96
N ASN A 39 15.29 -2.13 -1.39
CA ASN A 39 16.45 -1.88 -0.53
C ASN A 39 16.12 -0.93 0.65
N SER A 40 14.88 -1.01 1.13
CA SER A 40 14.29 -0.12 2.10
C SER A 40 13.50 -0.95 3.13
N ASP A 41 14.20 -1.79 3.91
CA ASP A 41 13.62 -2.56 5.02
C ASP A 41 13.51 -1.74 6.33
N SER A 42 13.35 -0.41 6.22
CA SER A 42 13.19 0.42 7.41
C SER A 42 11.83 0.16 8.08
N PHE A 43 11.80 0.25 9.40
CA PHE A 43 10.57 0.09 10.16
C PHE A 43 9.49 1.08 9.69
N ASP A 44 9.88 2.35 9.49
CA ASP A 44 8.99 3.40 9.00
C ASP A 44 8.43 3.08 7.61
N PHE A 45 9.25 2.51 6.73
CA PHE A 45 8.83 2.14 5.39
C PHE A 45 7.76 1.04 5.43
N ASN A 46 7.99 -0.03 6.19
CA ASN A 46 7.04 -1.12 6.39
C ASN A 46 5.72 -0.63 7.02
N VAL A 47 5.78 0.28 8.00
CA VAL A 47 4.59 0.91 8.61
C VAL A 47 3.81 1.74 7.59
N ASN A 48 4.51 2.51 6.75
CA ASN A 48 3.87 3.32 5.71
C ASN A 48 3.19 2.44 4.66
N LEU A 49 3.81 1.36 4.18
CA LEU A 49 3.16 0.41 3.26
C LEU A 49 1.87 -0.16 3.85
N ARG A 50 1.91 -0.64 5.10
CA ARG A 50 0.69 -1.16 5.74
C ARG A 50 -0.42 -0.13 5.82
N LYS A 51 -0.08 1.12 6.15
CA LYS A 51 -1.03 2.24 6.16
C LYS A 51 -1.59 2.51 4.77
N TRP A 52 -0.78 2.37 3.72
CA TRP A 52 -1.25 2.49 2.34
C TRP A 52 -2.28 1.41 1.99
N PHE A 53 -1.97 0.13 2.24
CA PHE A 53 -2.89 -0.98 2.02
C PHE A 53 -4.20 -0.82 2.80
N SER A 54 -4.12 -0.46 4.08
CA SER A 54 -5.30 -0.23 4.91
C SER A 54 -6.12 0.97 4.43
N GLY A 55 -5.47 2.09 4.10
CA GLY A 55 -6.13 3.26 3.56
C GLY A 55 -6.83 2.97 2.23
N ARG A 56 -6.20 2.15 1.36
CA ARG A 56 -6.78 1.78 0.08
C ARG A 56 -8.04 0.93 0.24
N ARG A 57 -8.01 -0.06 1.15
CA ARG A 57 -9.21 -0.83 1.49
C ARG A 57 -10.34 0.03 2.03
N MET A 58 -10.03 0.98 2.91
CA MET A 58 -11.04 1.91 3.43
C MET A 58 -11.62 2.78 2.31
N ALA A 59 -10.80 3.27 1.38
CA ALA A 59 -11.29 4.02 0.22
C ALA A 59 -12.19 3.17 -0.69
N ASP A 60 -11.83 1.92 -0.94
CA ASP A 60 -12.66 0.99 -1.71
C ASP A 60 -13.99 0.69 -0.99
N GLN A 61 -13.97 0.53 0.33
CA GLN A 61 -15.19 0.34 1.12
C GLN A 61 -16.06 1.59 1.19
N GLU A 62 -15.47 2.79 1.21
CA GLU A 62 -16.21 4.06 1.15
C GLU A 62 -16.90 4.24 -0.21
N ILE A 63 -16.30 3.72 -1.30
CA ILE A 63 -16.94 3.66 -2.63
C ILE A 63 -18.13 2.70 -2.64
N VAL A 64 -18.05 1.57 -1.92
CA VAL A 64 -19.15 0.59 -1.83
C VAL A 64 -20.32 1.11 -0.98
N GLN A 65 -20.07 1.98 0.00
CA GLN A 65 -21.10 2.48 0.92
C GLN A 65 -21.80 3.78 0.48
N ARG A 66 -21.49 4.34 -0.70
CA ARG A 66 -22.28 5.45 -1.27
C ARG A 66 -23.32 4.89 -2.25
N PRO A 67 -24.57 4.61 -1.81
CA PRO A 67 -25.66 4.38 -2.75
C PRO A 67 -25.86 5.65 -3.57
N ARG A 68 -26.00 5.48 -4.89
CA ARG A 68 -26.47 6.53 -5.79
C ARG A 68 -27.87 6.99 -5.42
#